data_AF-A0A0F7LR43-F1
#
_entry.id   AF-A0A0F7LR43-F1
#
_cell.length_a   1.000
_cell.length_b   1.000
_cell.length_c   1.000
_cell.angle_alpha   90.00
_cell.angle_beta   90.00
_cell.angle_gamma   90.00
#
_symmetry.space_group_name_H-M   'P 1'
#
loop_
_entity.id
_entity.type
_entity.pdbx_description
1 polymer ?
#
loop_
_entity_poly.entity_id
_entity_poly.type
_entity_poly.pdbx_seq_one_letter_code
_entity_poly.pdbx_strand_id
1 'polypeptide(L)'
;MSNNKIFIVLAILAMGLYTTSTDKTTSQPVKTTVQIHPQLGQICQATASILFSQKTEIIKISSGDNDKMAYMHYIRSSDNSLWKAKCHLNGDRVAWASNNVDNIDRWRIEENDEKITFSITGNSLKLIDIYSDGSSIKQMYKLNSL
;
A
#
# COMPACT_ATOMS: atom_id res chain seq x y z
N MET A 1 0.62 6.40 -75.70
CA MET A 1 0.47 7.85 -75.98
C MET A 1 0.37 8.59 -74.66
N SER A 2 1.21 9.60 -74.53
CA SER A 2 1.39 10.52 -73.41
C SER A 2 0.08 11.22 -73.01
N ASN A 3 -0.13 11.50 -71.71
CA ASN A 3 0.03 12.87 -71.22
C ASN A 3 -0.19 13.02 -69.71
N ASN A 4 0.87 13.55 -69.12
CA ASN A 4 0.99 14.13 -67.80
C ASN A 4 0.21 15.47 -67.73
N LYS A 5 -0.56 15.69 -66.67
CA LYS A 5 -0.95 17.04 -66.24
C LYS A 5 -0.87 17.13 -64.71
N ILE A 6 0.26 17.67 -64.27
CA ILE A 6 0.45 18.25 -62.95
C ILE A 6 -0.48 19.46 -62.82
N PHE A 7 -1.32 19.45 -61.78
CA PHE A 7 -1.89 20.66 -61.21
C PHE A 7 -1.52 20.70 -59.72
N ILE A 8 -0.62 21.64 -59.42
CA ILE A 8 -0.32 22.11 -58.07
C ILE A 8 -1.53 22.93 -57.62
N VAL A 9 -2.22 22.52 -56.56
CA VAL A 9 -3.15 23.38 -55.83
C VAL A 9 -2.89 23.26 -54.33
N LEU A 10 -2.31 24.35 -53.84
CA LEU A 10 -2.44 25.01 -52.54
C LEU A 10 -2.58 24.21 -51.24
N ALA A 11 -1.73 24.64 -50.31
CA ALA A 11 -1.71 24.32 -48.90
C ALA A 11 -3.02 24.64 -48.15
N ILE A 12 -3.44 23.66 -47.34
CA ILE A 12 -3.77 23.72 -45.91
C ILE A 12 -4.69 24.87 -45.46
N LEU A 13 -5.95 24.51 -45.17
CA LEU A 13 -6.58 24.88 -43.91
C LEU A 13 -7.60 23.79 -43.53
N ALA A 14 -7.12 22.66 -43.02
CA ALA A 14 -8.00 21.75 -42.30
C ALA A 14 -8.37 22.45 -40.99
N MET A 15 -9.56 23.04 -40.94
CA MET A 15 -10.21 23.44 -39.70
C MET A 15 -10.33 22.20 -38.82
N GLY A 16 -9.37 22.04 -37.92
CA GLY A 16 -9.43 21.03 -36.88
C GLY A 16 -10.70 21.27 -36.07
N LEU A 17 -11.62 20.32 -36.14
CA LEU A 17 -12.67 20.17 -35.13
C LEU A 17 -11.97 19.77 -33.84
N TYR A 18 -11.50 20.77 -33.08
CA TYR A 18 -11.14 20.55 -31.69
C TYR A 18 -12.44 20.35 -30.92
N THR A 19 -12.83 19.10 -30.73
CA THR A 19 -13.82 18.77 -29.71
C THR A 19 -13.17 19.08 -28.36
N THR A 20 -13.56 20.20 -27.75
CA THR A 20 -13.22 20.46 -26.34
C THR A 20 -13.99 19.46 -25.50
N SER A 21 -13.31 18.39 -25.06
CA SER A 21 -13.82 17.53 -23.99
C SER A 21 -13.88 18.36 -22.72
N THR A 22 -15.09 18.79 -22.34
CA THR A 22 -15.34 19.33 -21.01
C THR A 22 -15.34 18.16 -20.03
N ASP A 23 -14.19 17.85 -19.44
CA ASP A 23 -14.15 16.97 -18.28
C ASP A 23 -14.81 17.69 -17.10
N LYS A 24 -16.09 17.39 -16.86
CA LYS A 24 -16.76 17.73 -15.61
C LYS A 24 -16.16 16.88 -14.51
N THR A 25 -15.11 17.37 -13.86
CA THR A 25 -14.66 16.85 -12.56
C THR A 25 -15.74 17.17 -11.53
N THR A 26 -16.71 16.28 -11.41
CA THR A 26 -17.67 16.27 -10.32
C THR A 26 -17.00 15.53 -9.18
N SER A 27 -16.46 16.25 -8.20
CA SER A 27 -15.94 15.67 -6.97
C SER A 27 -17.09 15.10 -6.14
N GLN A 28 -17.38 13.81 -6.33
CA GLN A 28 -18.22 13.05 -5.42
C GLN A 28 -17.42 12.69 -4.15
N PRO A 29 -18.05 12.62 -2.97
CA PRO A 29 -17.38 12.19 -1.75
C PRO A 29 -16.91 10.74 -1.92
N VAL A 30 -15.60 10.51 -1.79
CA VAL A 30 -15.00 9.18 -1.77
C VAL A 30 -15.53 8.44 -0.55
N LYS A 31 -16.53 7.60 -0.77
CA LYS A 31 -17.01 6.64 0.22
C LYS A 31 -15.94 5.56 0.36
N THR A 32 -15.13 5.63 1.41
CA THR A 32 -14.09 4.63 1.73
C THR A 32 -14.75 3.28 2.01
N THR A 33 -14.89 2.44 0.99
CA THR A 33 -15.18 1.01 1.16
C THR A 33 -13.95 0.36 1.79
N VAL A 34 -14.07 -0.10 3.03
CA VAL A 34 -13.05 -0.90 3.70
C VAL A 34 -12.88 -2.19 2.90
N GLN A 35 -11.76 -2.32 2.19
CA GLN A 35 -11.41 -3.51 1.41
C GLN A 35 -10.96 -4.62 2.38
N ILE A 36 -11.80 -5.64 2.55
CA ILE A 36 -11.44 -6.83 3.34
C ILE A 36 -10.37 -7.62 2.58
N HIS A 37 -9.24 -7.90 3.23
CA HIS A 37 -8.13 -8.64 2.63
C HIS A 37 -7.94 -9.96 3.38
N PRO A 38 -8.15 -11.13 2.74
CA PRO A 38 -8.06 -12.41 3.44
C PRO A 38 -6.66 -12.73 3.98
N GLN A 39 -5.62 -12.03 3.49
CA GLN A 39 -4.23 -12.14 3.96
C GLN A 39 -3.85 -11.06 4.99
N LEU A 40 -4.81 -10.31 5.56
CA LEU A 40 -4.54 -9.21 6.50
C LEU A 40 -3.55 -9.62 7.60
N GLY A 41 -3.82 -10.75 8.26
CA GLY A 41 -2.95 -11.26 9.33
C GLY A 41 -1.52 -11.49 8.87
N GLN A 42 -1.32 -12.10 7.70
CA GLN A 42 -0.01 -12.38 7.13
C GLN A 42 0.74 -11.11 6.73
N ILE A 43 0.05 -10.16 6.08
CA ILE A 43 0.62 -8.86 5.71
C ILE A 43 1.09 -8.12 6.97
N CYS A 44 0.28 -8.14 8.01
CA CYS A 44 0.59 -7.50 9.28
C CYS A 44 1.73 -8.18 10.05
N GLN A 45 1.74 -9.51 10.13
CA GLN A 45 2.83 -10.27 10.75
C GLN A 45 4.18 -9.94 10.08
N ALA A 46 4.19 -9.91 8.74
CA ALA A 46 5.36 -9.55 7.96
C ALA A 46 5.74 -8.06 8.16
N THR A 47 4.75 -7.17 8.29
CA THR A 47 4.98 -5.76 8.60
C THR A 47 5.68 -5.57 9.95
N ALA A 48 5.19 -6.24 11.01
CA ALA A 48 5.84 -6.22 12.32
C ALA A 48 7.25 -6.82 12.29
N SER A 49 7.52 -7.80 11.42
CA SER A 49 8.85 -8.37 11.25
C SER A 49 9.85 -7.31 10.77
N ILE A 50 9.49 -6.50 9.77
CA ILE A 50 10.32 -5.41 9.27
C ILE A 50 10.46 -4.32 10.33
N LEU A 51 9.35 -3.79 10.83
CA LEU A 51 9.32 -2.65 11.75
C LEU A 51 10.12 -2.88 13.03
N PHE A 52 10.05 -4.09 13.59
CA PHE A 52 10.65 -4.40 14.89
C PHE A 52 11.91 -5.26 14.77
N SER A 53 12.38 -5.50 13.54
CA SER A 53 13.52 -6.38 13.24
C SER A 53 13.39 -7.74 13.94
N GLN A 54 12.17 -8.31 13.90
CA GLN A 54 11.84 -9.58 14.52
C GLN A 54 11.59 -10.66 13.47
N LYS A 55 11.82 -11.91 13.87
CA LYS A 55 11.48 -13.09 13.08
C LYS A 55 9.97 -13.30 13.02
N THR A 56 9.41 -13.66 11.87
CA THR A 56 7.96 -13.84 11.69
C THR A 56 7.41 -14.97 12.56
N GLU A 57 8.21 -15.97 12.88
CA GLU A 57 7.83 -17.16 13.66
C GLU A 57 7.47 -16.82 15.11
N ILE A 58 8.06 -15.75 15.66
CA ILE A 58 7.79 -15.31 17.04
C ILE A 58 6.67 -14.27 17.12
N ILE A 59 6.29 -13.67 15.99
CA ILE A 59 5.19 -12.71 15.91
C ILE A 59 3.89 -13.51 15.80
N LYS A 60 2.98 -13.27 16.73
CA LYS A 60 1.68 -13.92 16.79
C LYS A 60 0.60 -12.93 16.38
N ILE A 61 -0.36 -13.43 15.61
CA ILE A 61 -1.58 -12.70 15.26
C ILE A 61 -2.68 -13.15 16.22
N SER A 62 -3.29 -12.18 16.89
CA SER A 62 -4.54 -12.37 17.60
C SER A 62 -5.70 -11.95 16.70
N SER A 63 -6.77 -12.72 16.70
CA SER A 63 -8.00 -12.42 15.97
C SER A 63 -8.48 -11.01 16.31
N GLY A 64 -8.54 -10.13 15.31
CA GLY A 64 -9.08 -8.77 15.44
C GLY A 64 -10.46 -8.66 14.81
N ASP A 65 -11.10 -7.50 14.99
CA ASP A 65 -12.45 -7.21 14.54
C ASP A 65 -12.63 -7.47 13.02
N ASN A 66 -13.36 -8.53 12.68
CA ASN A 66 -14.01 -8.76 11.39
C ASN A 66 -13.11 -8.56 10.15
N ASP A 67 -11.86 -9.06 10.17
CA ASP A 67 -10.89 -8.96 9.06
C ASP A 67 -10.53 -7.53 8.62
N LYS A 68 -10.79 -6.53 9.48
CA LYS A 68 -10.45 -5.12 9.22
C LYS A 68 -9.18 -4.69 9.92
N MET A 69 -8.85 -5.34 11.03
CA MET A 69 -7.68 -5.03 11.85
C MET A 69 -7.05 -6.32 12.34
N ALA A 70 -5.73 -6.40 12.31
CA ALA A 70 -5.00 -7.50 12.94
C ALA A 70 -4.17 -6.95 14.11
N TYR A 71 -4.11 -7.75 15.17
CA TYR A 71 -3.35 -7.45 16.37
C TYR A 71 -2.13 -8.36 16.40
N MET A 72 -0.95 -7.77 16.44
CA MET A 72 0.32 -8.47 16.46
C MET A 72 0.91 -8.39 17.86
N HIS A 73 1.53 -9.48 18.33
CA HIS A 73 2.30 -9.44 19.55
C HIS A 73 3.48 -10.41 19.52
N TYR A 74 4.51 -10.12 20.32
CA TYR A 74 5.64 -11.01 20.54
C TYR A 74 6.28 -10.74 21.91
N ILE A 75 7.06 -11.71 22.41
CA ILE A 75 7.91 -11.52 23.59
C ILE A 75 9.30 -11.09 23.10
N ARG A 76 9.74 -9.90 23.50
CA ARG A 76 11.04 -9.37 23.10
C ARG A 76 12.15 -10.09 23.88
N SER A 77 13.07 -10.73 23.17
CA SER A 77 14.11 -11.57 23.80
C SER A 77 15.10 -10.82 24.69
N SER A 78 15.32 -9.52 24.44
CA SER A 78 16.31 -8.73 25.19
C SER A 78 15.91 -8.46 26.64
N ASP A 79 14.60 -8.43 26.93
CA ASP A 79 14.08 -8.06 28.26
C ASP A 79 12.80 -8.81 28.68
N ASN A 80 12.37 -9.80 27.89
CA ASN A 80 11.16 -10.61 28.10
C ASN A 80 9.85 -9.80 28.18
N SER A 81 9.83 -8.56 27.72
CA SER A 81 8.62 -7.73 27.69
C SER A 81 7.67 -8.17 26.56
N LEU A 82 6.36 -8.07 26.80
CA LEU A 82 5.32 -8.29 25.80
C LEU A 82 5.14 -7.01 24.97
N TRP A 83 5.41 -7.10 23.68
CA TRP A 83 5.21 -6.02 22.72
C TRP A 83 3.95 -6.29 21.91
N LYS A 84 3.11 -5.27 21.78
CA LYS A 84 1.86 -5.32 21.03
C LYS A 84 1.80 -4.20 20.00
N ALA A 85 1.29 -4.53 18.83
CA ALA A 85 0.97 -3.58 17.78
C ALA A 85 -0.36 -3.96 17.12
N LYS A 86 -0.95 -3.02 16.39
CA LYS A 86 -2.14 -3.24 15.58
C LYS A 86 -1.93 -2.64 14.21
N CYS A 87 -2.60 -3.21 13.22
CA CYS A 87 -2.46 -2.80 11.83
C CYS A 87 -3.79 -2.95 11.09
N HIS A 88 -3.97 -2.15 10.05
CA HIS A 88 -4.99 -2.35 9.04
C HIS A 88 -4.44 -1.94 7.67
N LEU A 89 -5.21 -2.23 6.62
CA LEU A 89 -4.83 -1.90 5.24
C LEU A 89 -5.63 -0.68 4.78
N ASN A 90 -5.00 0.16 3.97
CA ASN A 90 -5.63 1.26 3.24
C ASN A 90 -5.13 1.22 1.79
N GLY A 91 -5.90 0.56 0.92
CA GLY A 91 -5.43 0.23 -0.42
C GLY A 91 -4.21 -0.69 -0.37
N ASP A 92 -3.10 -0.24 -0.97
CA ASP A 92 -1.80 -0.93 -0.99
C ASP A 92 -0.88 -0.54 0.19
N ARG A 93 -1.36 0.31 1.10
CA ARG A 93 -0.62 0.74 2.29
C ARG A 93 -0.99 -0.08 3.52
N VAL A 94 0.00 -0.30 4.38
CA VAL A 94 -0.20 -0.82 5.74
C VAL A 94 -0.11 0.37 6.70
N ALA A 95 -1.18 0.59 7.47
CA ALA A 95 -1.18 1.52 8.59
C ALA A 95 -0.98 0.71 9.87
N TRP A 96 -0.14 1.21 10.79
CA TRP A 96 0.10 0.53 12.06
C TRP A 96 0.16 1.51 13.23
N ALA A 97 -0.07 0.97 14.43
CA ALA A 97 0.10 1.67 15.69
C ALA A 97 0.66 0.71 16.73
N SER A 98 1.35 1.26 17.73
CA SER A 98 1.59 0.50 18.97
C SER A 98 0.24 0.16 19.61
N ASN A 99 0.21 -0.95 20.33
CA ASN A 99 -0.93 -1.38 21.13
C ASN A 99 -0.50 -1.73 22.56
N ASN A 100 0.61 -1.15 23.00
CA ASN A 100 1.08 -1.14 24.38
C ASN A 100 0.37 -0.01 25.14
N VAL A 101 0.16 -0.18 26.45
CA VAL A 101 -0.65 0.73 27.29
C VAL A 101 -0.17 2.18 27.28
N ASP A 102 1.13 2.38 27.08
CA ASP A 102 1.80 3.68 27.00
C ASP A 102 1.58 4.40 25.66
N ASN A 103 1.13 3.69 24.61
CA ASN A 103 0.99 4.25 23.27
C ASN A 103 0.02 3.42 22.41
N ILE A 104 -1.29 3.72 22.46
CA ILE A 104 -2.33 2.99 21.71
C ILE A 104 -2.94 3.83 20.56
N ASP A 105 -2.89 5.16 20.65
CA ASP A 105 -3.76 6.03 19.86
C ASP A 105 -3.10 6.66 18.63
N ARG A 106 -1.76 6.64 18.55
CA ARG A 106 -1.04 7.24 17.42
C ARG A 106 -0.81 6.23 16.30
N TRP A 107 -1.57 6.38 15.22
CA TRP A 107 -1.32 5.69 13.95
C TRP A 107 -0.15 6.31 13.20
N ARG A 108 0.69 5.47 12.59
CA ARG A 108 1.81 5.87 11.72
C ARG A 108 1.31 6.09 10.30
N ILE A 109 0.66 7.23 10.07
CA ILE A 109 0.03 7.57 8.78
C ILE A 109 0.30 9.01 8.33
N GLU A 110 0.93 9.82 9.18
CA GLU A 110 1.22 11.23 8.91
C GLU A 110 2.38 11.38 7.92
N GLU A 111 2.60 12.59 7.41
CA GLU A 111 3.62 12.87 6.39
C GLU A 111 5.03 12.45 6.81
N ASN A 112 5.37 12.64 8.08
CA ASN A 112 6.68 12.33 8.65
C ASN A 112 6.79 10.91 9.19
N ASP A 113 5.71 10.13 9.19
CA ASP A 113 5.77 8.70 9.52
C ASP A 113 6.26 7.90 8.31
N GLU A 114 6.83 6.73 8.59
CA GLU A 114 7.23 5.78 7.55
C GLU A 114 6.03 5.28 6.73
N LYS A 115 6.26 5.03 5.44
CA LYS A 115 5.24 4.55 4.50
C LYS A 115 5.51 3.09 4.17
N ILE A 116 4.62 2.23 4.64
CA ILE A 116 4.68 0.79 4.35
C ILE A 116 3.70 0.45 3.24
N THR A 117 4.20 -0.16 2.18
CA THR A 117 3.40 -0.65 1.04
C THR A 117 3.58 -2.15 0.86
N PHE A 118 2.53 -2.81 0.36
CA PHE A 118 2.56 -4.24 0.08
C PHE A 118 2.05 -4.57 -1.32
N SER A 119 2.52 -5.69 -1.87
CA SER A 119 1.94 -6.28 -3.08
C SER A 119 2.00 -7.79 -3.01
N ILE A 120 0.95 -8.47 -3.47
CA ILE A 120 0.87 -9.93 -3.51
C ILE A 120 0.86 -10.40 -4.97
N THR A 121 1.76 -11.31 -5.31
CA THR A 121 1.78 -12.02 -6.60
C THR A 121 1.89 -13.51 -6.34
N GLY A 122 0.80 -14.25 -6.58
CA GLY A 122 0.72 -15.67 -6.23
C GLY A 122 0.93 -15.89 -4.73
N ASN A 123 1.90 -16.74 -4.36
CA ASN A 123 2.26 -17.01 -2.97
C ASN A 123 3.30 -16.00 -2.41
N SER A 124 3.68 -14.97 -3.16
CA SER A 124 4.73 -14.04 -2.76
C SER A 124 4.14 -12.73 -2.25
N LEU A 125 4.53 -12.34 -1.03
CA LEU A 125 4.24 -11.04 -0.45
C LEU A 125 5.52 -10.19 -0.50
N LYS A 126 5.44 -9.03 -1.15
CA LYS A 126 6.46 -7.99 -1.10
C LYS A 126 6.02 -6.91 -0.13
N LEU A 127 6.92 -6.48 0.74
CA LEU A 127 6.77 -5.30 1.59
C LEU A 127 7.90 -4.31 1.31
N ILE A 128 7.55 -3.03 1.32
CA ILE A 128 8.50 -1.91 1.25
C ILE A 128 8.17 -0.93 2.37
N ASP A 129 9.10 -0.73 3.28
CA ASP A 129 9.07 0.31 4.32
C ASP A 129 9.92 1.49 3.85
N ILE A 130 9.33 2.67 3.71
CA ILE A 130 9.96 3.88 3.16
C ILE A 130 9.98 4.96 4.23
N TYR A 131 11.17 5.40 4.63
CA TYR A 131 11.36 6.46 5.63
C TYR A 131 11.20 7.85 5.01
N SER A 132 11.04 8.86 5.87
CA SER A 132 10.85 10.26 5.46
C SER A 132 12.06 10.85 4.71
N ASP A 133 13.26 10.30 4.92
CA ASP A 133 14.48 10.65 4.19
C ASP A 133 14.57 9.98 2.80
N GLY A 134 13.58 9.17 2.42
CA GLY A 134 13.52 8.44 1.16
C GLY A 134 14.29 7.11 1.15
N SER A 135 15.00 6.77 2.23
CA SER A 135 15.58 5.43 2.38
C SER A 135 14.48 4.37 2.53
N SER A 136 14.80 3.11 2.21
CA SER A 136 13.80 2.05 2.27
C SER A 136 14.35 0.68 2.62
N ILE A 137 13.56 -0.12 3.32
CA ILE A 137 13.76 -1.56 3.53
C ILE A 137 12.77 -2.31 2.63
N LYS A 138 13.25 -3.36 1.94
CA LYS A 138 12.45 -4.19 1.04
C LYS A 138 12.59 -5.65 1.45
N GLN A 139 11.47 -6.33 1.67
CA GLN A 139 11.50 -7.74 2.06
C GLN A 139 10.42 -8.54 1.34
N MET A 140 10.76 -9.79 1.03
CA MET A 140 9.89 -10.75 0.36
C MET A 140 9.58 -11.90 1.31
N TYR A 141 8.33 -12.31 1.35
CA TYR A 141 7.85 -13.43 2.15
C TYR A 141 7.05 -14.40 1.28
N LYS A 142 6.98 -15.65 1.72
CA LYS A 142 6.04 -16.65 1.19
C LYS A 142 4.82 -16.67 2.09
N LEU A 143 3.63 -16.40 1.55
CA LEU A 143 2.39 -16.33 2.34
C LEU A 143 2.13 -17.63 3.11
N ASN A 144 2.33 -18.78 2.48
CA ASN A 144 2.17 -20.08 3.13
C ASN A 144 3.24 -20.44 4.19
N SER A 145 4.21 -19.55 4.44
CA SER A 145 5.27 -19.72 5.44
C SER A 145 5.18 -18.68 6.57
N LEU A 146 4.16 -17.81 6.53
CA LEU A 146 3.81 -16.83 7.57
C LEU A 146 2.73 -17.42 8.48
#